data_AF-A0A9D4RMR3-F1
#
_entry.id   AF-A0A9D4RMR3-F1
#
_cell.length_a   1.000
_cell.length_b   1.000
_cell.length_c   1.000
_cell.angle_alpha   90.00
_cell.angle_beta   90.00
_cell.angle_gamma   90.00
#
_symmetry.space_group_name_H-M   'P 1'
#
loop_
_entity.id
_entity.type
_entity.pdbx_description
1 polymer ?
#
loop_
_entity_poly.entity_id
_entity_poly.type
_entity_poly.pdbx_seq_one_letter_code
_entity_poly.pdbx_strand_id
1 'polypeptide(L)'
;MTHIGLLTKFGITDKEREKRQAEREAELQVERERPELKDQRGKAELQFEAKMREIEHSSVMELEQLRHYSITEDSKTHVLSSLKVKVPKLPNFEKKNDNMDSNVVFAFLKGKALDVYSQLPRDDASNYDLLKTALLERFEVTEEGF
;
A
#
# COMPACT_ATOMS: atom_id res chain seq x y z
N MET A 1 -5.51 33.02 -83.24
CA MET A 1 -5.91 33.00 -81.81
C MET A 1 -7.23 32.26 -81.76
N THR A 2 -7.43 31.09 -81.17
CA THR A 2 -6.94 30.51 -79.91
C THR A 2 -7.29 29.02 -79.89
N HIS A 3 -6.30 28.12 -79.78
CA HIS A 3 -6.48 26.69 -79.50
C HIS A 3 -6.11 26.40 -78.04
N ILE A 4 -6.99 26.76 -77.11
CA ILE A 4 -6.82 26.45 -75.68
C ILE A 4 -8.15 25.91 -75.19
N GLY A 5 -8.35 24.58 -75.24
CA GLY A 5 -9.65 24.02 -74.84
C GLY A 5 -9.73 22.52 -74.60
N LEU A 6 -8.62 21.76 -74.63
CA LEU A 6 -8.69 20.29 -74.51
C LEU A 6 -7.83 19.67 -73.39
N LEU A 7 -6.96 20.43 -72.72
CA LEU A 7 -6.06 19.84 -71.70
C LEU A 7 -6.67 19.63 -70.31
N THR A 8 -7.81 20.26 -69.99
CA THR A 8 -8.33 20.26 -68.61
C THR A 8 -9.16 19.02 -68.25
N LYS A 9 -9.60 18.22 -69.22
CA LYS A 9 -10.45 17.04 -68.95
C LYS A 9 -9.68 15.79 -68.50
N PHE A 10 -8.38 15.69 -68.81
CA PHE A 10 -7.55 14.55 -68.41
C PHE A 10 -6.91 14.71 -67.01
N GLY A 11 -6.56 15.94 -66.59
CA GLY A 11 -5.96 16.17 -65.28
C GLY A 11 -6.93 16.07 -64.08
N ILE A 12 -8.24 16.21 -64.32
CA ILE A 12 -9.28 16.03 -63.29
C ILE A 12 -9.47 14.53 -62.98
N THR A 13 -9.34 13.66 -63.99
CA THR A 13 -9.52 12.22 -63.84
C THR A 13 -8.35 11.51 -63.15
N ASP A 14 -7.12 12.01 -63.31
CA ASP A 14 -5.94 11.42 -62.66
C ASP A 14 -5.93 11.68 -61.15
N LYS A 15 -6.27 12.90 -60.73
CA LYS A 15 -6.41 13.23 -59.29
C LYS A 15 -7.52 12.45 -58.60
N GLU A 16 -8.63 12.20 -59.30
CA GLU A 16 -9.71 11.35 -58.77
C GLU A 16 -9.29 9.88 -58.65
N ARG A 17 -8.45 9.38 -59.56
CA ARG A 17 -7.89 8.03 -59.50
C ARG A 17 -6.94 7.86 -58.33
N GLU A 18 -6.05 8.82 -58.14
CA GLU A 18 -5.10 8.86 -57.03
C GLU A 18 -5.82 8.97 -55.68
N LYS A 19 -6.84 9.82 -55.59
CA LYS A 19 -7.68 9.93 -54.39
C LYS A 19 -8.40 8.62 -54.06
N ARG A 20 -8.95 7.92 -55.07
CA ARG A 20 -9.56 6.59 -54.90
C ARG A 20 -8.56 5.47 -54.58
N GLN A 21 -7.29 5.63 -54.93
CA GLN A 21 -6.24 4.70 -54.54
C GLN A 21 -5.82 4.95 -53.09
N ALA A 22 -5.56 6.21 -52.73
CA ALA A 22 -5.24 6.61 -51.37
C ALA A 22 -6.37 6.24 -50.38
N GLU A 23 -7.64 6.40 -50.77
CA GLU A 23 -8.79 6.03 -49.93
C GLU A 23 -8.85 4.52 -49.68
N ARG A 24 -8.61 3.70 -50.70
CA ARG A 24 -8.56 2.24 -50.56
C ARG A 24 -7.37 1.77 -49.71
N GLU A 25 -6.23 2.44 -49.84
CA GLU A 25 -5.04 2.13 -49.03
C GLU A 25 -5.25 2.52 -47.57
N ALA A 26 -5.87 3.67 -47.30
CA ALA A 26 -6.23 4.10 -45.96
C ALA A 26 -7.26 3.17 -45.32
N GLU A 27 -8.26 2.72 -46.09
CA GLU A 27 -9.27 1.76 -45.62
C GLU A 27 -8.62 0.41 -45.27
N LEU A 28 -7.69 -0.08 -46.09
CA LEU A 28 -6.92 -1.30 -45.80
C LEU A 28 -6.02 -1.17 -44.57
N GLN A 29 -5.43 0.01 -44.33
CA GLN A 29 -4.64 0.27 -43.12
C GLN A 29 -5.52 0.23 -41.88
N VAL A 30 -6.66 0.94 -41.91
CA VAL A 30 -7.61 0.94 -40.79
C VAL A 30 -8.15 -0.46 -40.52
N GLU A 31 -8.43 -1.25 -41.56
CA GLU A 31 -8.89 -2.63 -41.42
C GLU A 31 -7.83 -3.54 -40.79
N ARG A 32 -6.53 -3.31 -41.06
CA ARG A 32 -5.41 -4.04 -40.42
C ARG A 32 -5.18 -3.62 -38.98
N GLU A 33 -5.27 -2.33 -38.66
CA GLU A 33 -5.00 -1.82 -37.30
C GLU A 33 -6.14 -2.09 -36.32
N ARG A 34 -7.38 -2.18 -36.81
CA ARG A 34 -8.58 -2.43 -35.99
C ARG A 34 -8.54 -3.73 -35.17
N PRO A 35 -8.16 -4.90 -35.71
CA PRO A 35 -8.02 -6.13 -34.92
C PRO A 35 -6.85 -6.03 -33.94
N GLU A 36 -5.72 -5.44 -34.32
CA GLU A 36 -4.55 -5.31 -33.45
C GLU A 36 -4.84 -4.46 -32.21
N LEU A 37 -5.58 -3.35 -32.37
CA LEU A 37 -6.05 -2.51 -31.26
C LEU A 37 -7.01 -3.25 -30.32
N LYS A 38 -7.89 -4.11 -30.87
CA LYS A 38 -8.79 -4.94 -30.05
C LYS A 38 -8.02 -5.99 -29.26
N ASP A 39 -7.03 -6.63 -29.89
CA ASP A 39 -6.20 -7.64 -29.24
C ASP A 39 -5.31 -7.01 -28.16
N GLN A 40 -4.73 -5.84 -28.42
CA GLN A 40 -3.97 -5.10 -27.40
C GLN A 40 -4.84 -4.68 -26.22
N ARG A 41 -6.06 -4.19 -26.48
CA ARG A 41 -7.00 -3.80 -25.43
C ARG A 41 -7.45 -5.00 -24.59
N GLY A 42 -7.75 -6.13 -25.23
CA GLY A 42 -8.11 -7.37 -24.52
C GLY A 42 -6.96 -7.92 -23.67
N LYS A 43 -5.72 -7.87 -24.17
CA LYS A 43 -4.54 -8.25 -23.39
C LYS A 43 -4.32 -7.33 -22.19
N ALA A 44 -4.47 -6.02 -22.36
CA ALA A 44 -4.36 -5.05 -21.27
C ALA A 44 -5.45 -5.26 -20.20
N GLU A 45 -6.68 -5.56 -20.62
CA GLU A 45 -7.80 -5.85 -19.73
C GLU A 45 -7.56 -7.12 -18.90
N LEU A 46 -7.10 -8.20 -19.54
CA LEU A 46 -6.72 -9.44 -18.84
C LEU A 46 -5.56 -9.24 -17.85
N GLN A 47 -4.56 -8.42 -18.21
CA GLN A 47 -3.46 -8.11 -17.31
C GLN A 47 -3.91 -7.28 -16.10
N PHE A 48 -4.80 -6.31 -16.32
CA PHE A 48 -5.36 -5.52 -15.25
C PHE A 48 -6.20 -6.39 -14.30
N GLU A 49 -7.05 -7.26 -14.85
CA GLU A 49 -7.86 -8.19 -14.07
C GLU A 49 -7.00 -9.17 -13.25
N ALA A 50 -5.96 -9.74 -13.86
CA ALA A 50 -5.03 -10.63 -13.17
C ALA A 50 -4.34 -9.92 -11.99
N LYS A 51 -3.89 -8.68 -12.19
CA LYS A 51 -3.23 -7.88 -11.16
C LYS A 51 -4.20 -7.53 -10.02
N MET A 52 -5.46 -7.24 -10.34
CA MET A 52 -6.49 -6.99 -9.32
C MET A 52 -6.76 -8.23 -8.48
N ARG A 53 -6.90 -9.41 -9.11
CA ARG A 53 -7.09 -10.67 -8.37
C ARG A 53 -5.89 -11.01 -7.48
N GLU A 54 -4.68 -10.71 -7.92
CA GLU A 54 -3.47 -10.92 -7.10
C GLU A 54 -3.50 -10.04 -5.84
N ILE A 55 -3.86 -8.76 -5.98
CA ILE A 55 -4.01 -7.82 -4.85
C ILE A 55 -5.12 -8.28 -3.90
N GLU A 56 -6.26 -8.70 -4.43
CA GLU A 56 -7.37 -9.22 -3.62
C GLU A 56 -6.93 -10.47 -2.86
N HIS A 57 -6.29 -11.42 -3.53
CA HIS A 57 -5.79 -12.64 -2.90
C HIS A 57 -4.75 -12.34 -1.82
N SER A 58 -3.81 -11.42 -2.07
CA SER A 58 -2.82 -11.03 -1.06
C SER A 58 -3.48 -10.37 0.15
N SER A 59 -4.48 -9.51 -0.07
CA SER A 59 -5.24 -8.85 1.01
C SER A 59 -6.00 -9.86 1.88
N VAL A 60 -6.64 -10.86 1.26
CA VAL A 60 -7.34 -11.92 1.99
C VAL A 60 -6.38 -12.74 2.85
N MET A 61 -5.21 -13.11 2.31
CA MET A 61 -4.20 -13.85 3.06
C MET A 61 -3.68 -13.05 4.26
N GLU A 62 -3.47 -11.74 4.10
CA GLU A 62 -3.04 -10.86 5.19
C GLU A 62 -4.10 -10.75 6.30
N LEU A 63 -5.36 -10.56 5.93
CA LEU A 63 -6.48 -10.55 6.89
C LEU A 63 -6.62 -11.88 7.64
N GLU A 64 -6.40 -13.02 6.97
CA GLU A 64 -6.43 -14.33 7.60
C GLU A 64 -5.26 -14.52 8.59
N GLN A 65 -4.07 -14.04 8.25
CA GLN A 65 -2.93 -14.04 9.17
C GLN A 65 -3.22 -13.22 10.44
N LEU A 66 -3.79 -12.02 10.29
CA LEU A 66 -4.21 -11.18 11.42
C LEU A 66 -5.31 -11.84 12.25
N ARG A 67 -6.27 -12.51 11.62
CA ARG A 67 -7.32 -13.28 12.31
C ARG A 67 -6.73 -14.41 13.15
N HIS A 68 -5.73 -15.12 12.62
CA HIS A 68 -5.05 -16.17 13.39
C HIS A 68 -4.22 -15.60 14.55
N TYR A 69 -3.60 -14.45 14.37
CA TYR A 69 -2.87 -13.77 15.43
C TYR A 69 -3.79 -13.39 16.61
N SER A 70 -4.95 -12.77 16.35
CA SER A 70 -5.87 -12.37 17.43
C SER A 70 -6.47 -13.54 18.20
N ILE A 71 -6.81 -14.65 17.51
CA ILE A 71 -7.33 -15.86 18.17
C ILE A 71 -6.28 -16.49 19.11
N THR A 72 -4.98 -16.35 18.81
CA THR A 72 -3.90 -16.86 19.68
C THR A 72 -3.58 -16.00 20.89
N GLU A 73 -4.00 -14.73 20.93
CA GLU A 73 -3.85 -13.87 22.11
C GLU A 73 -4.99 -14.06 23.13
N ASP A 74 -6.21 -14.36 22.67
CA ASP A 74 -7.38 -14.51 23.55
C ASP A 74 -7.54 -15.90 24.20
N SER A 75 -6.78 -16.92 23.77
CA SER A 75 -6.92 -18.30 24.26
C SER A 75 -5.94 -18.69 25.38
N LYS A 76 -5.18 -17.73 25.95
CA LYS A 76 -4.24 -17.97 27.07
C LYS A 76 -4.82 -17.69 28.47
N THR A 77 -6.13 -17.71 28.64
CA THR A 77 -6.75 -17.70 29.98
C THR A 77 -7.88 -18.72 30.13
N HIS A 78 -7.57 -20.00 29.99
CA HIS A 78 -8.00 -21.07 30.92
C HIS A 78 -7.80 -22.46 30.30
N VAL A 79 -7.24 -23.36 31.11
CA VAL A 79 -7.19 -24.82 30.96
C VAL A 79 -6.18 -25.36 29.92
N LEU A 80 -5.05 -25.89 30.40
CA LEU A 80 -4.74 -27.33 30.32
C LEU A 80 -3.38 -27.60 30.97
N SER A 81 -3.47 -28.17 32.17
CA SER A 81 -2.40 -28.83 32.90
C SER A 81 -1.76 -29.95 32.07
N SER A 82 -0.44 -30.06 32.19
CA SER A 82 0.40 -31.24 31.89
C SER A 82 0.52 -31.73 30.44
N LEU A 83 1.23 -30.97 29.59
CA LEU A 83 2.04 -31.56 28.52
C LEU A 83 3.40 -30.84 28.49
N LYS A 84 4.51 -31.59 28.67
CA LYS A 84 5.87 -31.06 28.54
C LYS A 84 6.17 -30.79 27.06
N VAL A 85 5.67 -29.66 26.55
CA VAL A 85 6.01 -29.15 25.23
C VAL A 85 7.39 -28.48 25.34
N LYS A 86 8.32 -28.83 24.45
CA LYS A 86 9.61 -28.13 24.31
C LYS A 86 9.32 -26.70 23.87
N VAL A 87 9.24 -25.81 24.85
CA VAL A 87 9.09 -24.38 24.63
C VAL A 87 10.31 -23.91 23.83
N PRO A 88 10.14 -23.27 22.66
CA PRO A 88 11.23 -22.58 21.99
C PRO A 88 11.84 -21.63 23.02
N LYS A 89 13.16 -21.73 23.26
CA LYS A 89 13.82 -20.84 24.20
C LYS A 89 13.54 -19.41 23.73
N LEU A 90 12.84 -18.65 24.56
CA LEU A 90 12.67 -17.22 24.37
C LEU A 90 14.05 -16.62 24.13
N PRO A 91 14.20 -15.69 23.17
CA PRO A 91 15.43 -14.92 23.06
C PRO A 91 15.75 -14.35 24.44
N ASN A 92 17.02 -14.40 24.82
CA ASN A 92 17.46 -13.93 26.12
C ASN A 92 17.08 -12.45 26.20
N PHE A 93 16.09 -12.10 27.04
CA PHE A 93 15.74 -10.71 27.26
C PHE A 93 16.91 -10.08 28.01
N GLU A 94 17.80 -9.46 27.25
CA GLU A 94 18.84 -8.62 27.80
C GLU A 94 18.16 -7.40 28.41
N LYS A 95 17.86 -7.51 29.71
CA LYS A 95 17.29 -6.49 30.59
C LYS A 95 18.13 -5.20 30.71
N LYS A 96 19.10 -5.00 29.82
CA LYS A 96 20.08 -3.92 29.90
C LYS A 96 19.77 -2.78 28.93
N ASN A 97 18.92 -2.98 27.92
CA ASN A 97 18.55 -1.92 26.99
C ASN A 97 17.05 -1.97 26.67
N ASP A 98 16.19 -1.81 27.69
CA ASP A 98 14.86 -1.26 27.48
C ASP A 98 15.01 0.24 27.24
N ASN A 99 15.63 0.63 26.12
CA ASN A 99 15.37 1.94 25.55
C ASN A 99 13.99 1.84 24.88
N MET A 100 12.94 1.64 25.69
CA MET A 100 11.56 1.74 25.25
C MET A 100 11.44 3.11 24.61
N ASP A 101 11.29 3.14 23.27
CA ASP A 101 11.23 4.38 22.53
C ASP A 101 10.21 5.30 23.22
N SER A 102 10.66 6.45 23.71
CA SER A 102 9.83 7.44 24.43
C SER A 102 8.53 7.78 23.66
N ASN A 103 8.54 7.59 22.34
CA ASN A 103 7.40 7.74 21.46
C ASN A 103 6.27 6.74 21.76
N VAL A 104 6.60 5.51 22.16
CA VAL A 104 5.64 4.48 22.58
C VAL A 104 5.01 4.90 23.91
N VAL A 105 5.80 5.39 24.86
CA VAL A 105 5.29 5.86 26.16
C VAL A 105 4.31 7.01 25.98
N PHE A 106 4.66 8.03 25.17
CA PHE A 106 3.78 9.18 24.88
C PHE A 106 2.41 8.74 24.33
N ALA A 107 2.36 7.75 23.45
CA ALA A 107 1.13 7.26 22.85
C ALA A 107 0.15 6.64 23.87
N PHE A 108 0.67 6.18 25.02
CA PHE A 108 -0.14 5.62 26.11
C PHE A 108 -0.45 6.62 27.22
N LEU A 109 0.20 7.79 27.25
CA LEU A 109 -0.12 8.85 28.23
C LEU A 109 -1.44 9.53 27.85
N LYS A 110 -2.42 9.49 28.77
CA LYS A 110 -3.72 10.16 28.60
C LYS A 110 -4.01 11.07 29.79
N GLY A 111 -4.67 12.19 29.52
CA GLY A 111 -5.11 13.14 30.56
C GLY A 111 -3.95 13.72 31.37
N LYS A 112 -4.03 13.68 32.70
CA LYS A 112 -3.07 14.31 33.62
C LYS A 112 -1.62 13.84 33.43
N ALA A 113 -1.40 12.62 32.92
CA ALA A 113 -0.06 12.11 32.65
C ALA A 113 0.58 12.77 31.41
N LEU A 114 -0.23 13.08 30.40
CA LEU A 114 0.22 13.81 29.19
C LEU A 114 0.59 15.26 29.52
N ASP A 115 -0.11 15.86 30.49
CA ASP A 115 0.22 17.19 30.99
C ASP A 115 1.60 17.22 31.65
N VAL A 116 2.06 16.14 32.31
CA VAL A 116 3.42 16.06 32.90
C VAL A 116 4.46 16.05 31.81
N TYR A 117 4.25 15.19 30.82
CA TYR A 117 5.14 15.06 29.68
C TYR A 117 5.30 16.39 28.93
N SER A 118 4.21 17.15 28.80
CA SER A 118 4.22 18.46 28.12
C SER A 118 4.89 19.58 28.94
N GLN A 119 5.10 19.37 30.24
CA GLN A 119 5.77 20.34 31.12
C GLN A 119 7.28 20.07 31.23
N LEU A 120 7.75 18.90 30.80
CA LEU A 120 9.16 18.53 30.82
C LEU A 120 9.89 19.04 29.57
N PRO A 121 11.18 19.42 29.67
CA PRO A 121 12.03 19.68 28.53
C PRO A 121 12.09 18.47 27.59
N ARG A 122 12.19 18.71 26.29
CA ARG A 122 12.16 17.63 25.27
C ARG A 122 13.26 16.58 25.48
N ASP A 123 14.40 17.01 26.01
CA ASP A 123 15.53 16.13 26.33
C ASP A 123 15.21 15.21 27.52
N ASP A 124 14.56 15.74 28.56
CA ASP A 124 14.16 14.99 29.76
C ASP A 124 12.95 14.10 29.51
N ALA A 125 12.01 14.56 28.68
CA ALA A 125 10.84 13.81 28.26
C ALA A 125 11.20 12.53 27.48
N SER A 126 12.35 12.54 26.81
CA SER A 126 12.89 11.38 26.09
C SER A 126 13.58 10.36 27.01
N ASN A 127 13.85 10.72 28.26
CA ASN A 127 14.46 9.85 29.26
C ASN A 127 13.39 9.19 30.12
N TYR A 128 13.25 7.87 29.99
CA TYR A 128 12.24 7.08 30.70
C TYR A 128 12.35 7.22 32.22
N ASP A 129 13.56 7.22 32.77
CA ASP A 129 13.77 7.26 34.22
C ASP A 129 13.28 8.59 34.81
N LEU A 130 13.56 9.71 34.12
CA LEU A 130 13.14 11.05 34.54
C LEU A 130 11.63 11.26 34.39
N LEU A 131 11.06 10.78 33.27
CA LEU A 131 9.63 10.83 33.04
C LEU A 131 8.87 9.96 34.06
N LYS A 132 9.40 8.78 34.39
CA LYS A 132 8.85 7.88 35.39
C LYS A 132 8.83 8.54 36.76
N THR A 133 9.94 9.15 37.21
CA THR A 133 9.98 9.84 38.51
C THR A 133 9.00 11.01 38.56
N ALA A 134 8.93 11.82 37.51
CA ALA A 134 8.01 12.96 37.45
C ALA A 134 6.53 12.54 37.46
N LEU A 135 6.19 11.43 36.80
CA LEU A 135 4.85 10.85 36.85
C LEU A 135 4.53 10.32 38.25
N LEU A 136 5.45 9.58 38.88
CA LEU A 136 5.26 9.04 40.23
C LEU A 136 5.05 10.15 41.26
N GLU A 137 5.85 11.22 41.20
CA GLU A 137 5.72 12.39 42.06
C GLU A 137 4.34 13.07 41.91
N ARG A 138 3.87 13.30 40.67
CA ARG A 138 2.59 14.00 40.45
C ARG A 138 1.37 13.17 40.86
N PHE A 139 1.45 11.85 40.77
CA PHE A 139 0.33 10.97 41.14
C PHE A 139 0.38 10.52 42.60
N GLU A 140 1.36 10.99 43.40
CA GLU A 140 1.56 10.60 44.80
C GLU A 140 1.69 9.07 44.97
N VAL A 141 2.17 8.37 43.93
CA VAL A 141 2.36 6.92 43.95
C VAL A 141 3.82 6.62 44.20
N THR A 142 4.12 5.94 45.31
CA THR A 142 5.46 5.43 45.60
C THR A 142 5.75 4.18 44.78
N GLU A 143 7.03 3.95 44.45
CA GLU A 143 7.52 2.88 43.56
C GLU A 143 7.14 1.44 43.97
N GLU A 144 6.50 1.22 45.12
CA GLU A 144 6.16 -0.09 45.69
C GLU A 144 4.76 -0.63 45.27
N GLY A 145 4.07 0.04 44.35
CA GLY A 145 2.72 -0.33 43.90
C GLY A 145 2.61 -1.11 42.58
N PHE A 146 3.71 -1.66 42.04
CA PHE A 146 3.75 -2.47 40.82
C PHE A 146 4.64 -3.71 40.97
#